data_AF-A0A7K0YTX1-F1
#
_entry.id   AF-A0A7K0YTX1-F1
#
_cell.length_a   1.000
_cell.length_b   1.000
_cell.length_c   1.000
_cell.angle_alpha   90.00
_cell.angle_beta   90.00
_cell.angle_gamma   90.00
#
_symmetry.space_group_name_H-M   'P 1'
#
loop_
_entity.id
_entity.type
_entity.pdbx_description
1 polymer ?
#
loop_
_entity_poly.entity_id
_entity_poly.type
_entity_poly.pdbx_seq_one_letter_code
_entity_poly.pdbx_strand_id
1 'polypeptide(L)'
;MSAHSVTATAPGKINVCLRVGPLGDDGYHDVATIYQAVSLLEEVTATESDGFTASFSGPIDTSHLTVDESNLVIRAARAVATASGYTGGADIQV
;
A
#
# COMPACT_ATOMS: atom_id res chain seq x y z
N MET A 1 12.08 14.13 21.47
CA MET A 1 12.08 12.66 21.51
C MET A 1 12.06 12.17 20.07
N SER A 2 12.85 11.17 19.69
CA SER A 2 12.71 10.58 18.35
C SER A 2 11.39 9.84 18.32
N ALA A 3 10.53 10.15 17.34
CA ALA A 3 9.32 9.36 17.11
C ALA A 3 9.70 7.92 16.78
N HIS A 4 8.90 6.95 17.23
CA HIS A 4 9.12 5.55 16.89
C HIS A 4 8.85 5.32 15.41
N SER A 5 9.74 4.61 14.72
CA SER A 5 9.58 4.26 13.31
C SER A 5 9.89 2.78 13.05
N VAL A 6 9.22 2.22 12.05
CA VAL A 6 9.43 0.86 11.56
C VAL A 6 9.45 0.88 10.03
N THR A 7 10.42 0.20 9.44
CA THR A 7 10.54 0.02 7.99
C THR A 7 10.27 -1.43 7.62
N ALA A 8 9.50 -1.65 6.56
CA ALA A 8 9.24 -2.95 5.95
C ALA A 8 9.38 -2.88 4.43
N THR A 9 9.63 -4.00 3.78
CA THR A 9 9.75 -4.08 2.31
C THR A 9 8.48 -4.64 1.67
N ALA A 10 8.02 -4.04 0.57
CA ALA A 10 6.92 -4.54 -0.24
C ALA A 10 7.42 -4.94 -1.64
N PRO A 11 7.38 -6.23 -2.03
CA PRO A 11 7.81 -6.65 -3.36
C PRO A 11 6.74 -6.36 -4.42
N GLY A 12 7.19 -5.85 -5.57
CA GLY A 12 6.42 -5.88 -6.80
C GLY A 12 6.10 -7.31 -7.22
N LYS A 13 5.08 -7.48 -8.06
CA LYS A 13 4.67 -8.78 -8.59
C LYS A 13 4.49 -8.76 -10.10
N ILE A 14 4.60 -9.94 -10.70
CA ILE A 14 4.15 -10.22 -12.07
C ILE A 14 3.10 -11.34 -12.05
N ASN A 15 2.26 -11.38 -13.08
CA ASN A 15 1.34 -12.50 -13.32
C ASN A 15 2.01 -13.43 -14.33
N VAL A 16 2.57 -14.56 -13.87
CA VAL A 16 3.20 -15.56 -14.76
C VAL A 16 2.14 -16.25 -15.62
N CYS A 17 0.94 -16.38 -15.07
CA CYS A 17 -0.27 -16.78 -15.80
C CYS A 17 -1.41 -15.87 -15.37
N LEU A 18 -2.26 -15.48 -16.31
CA LEU A 18 -3.50 -14.77 -16.06
C LEU A 18 -4.58 -15.33 -16.99
N ARG A 19 -5.63 -15.92 -16.41
CA ARG A 19 -6.83 -16.35 -17.12
C ARG A 19 -8.01 -15.57 -16.56
N VAL A 20 -8.81 -15.02 -17.46
CA VAL A 20 -9.95 -14.16 -17.14
C VAL A 20 -11.22 -14.87 -17.61
N GLY A 21 -12.14 -15.07 -16.68
CA GLY A 21 -13.45 -15.64 -16.92
C GLY A 21 -14.47 -14.62 -17.46
N PRO A 22 -15.74 -15.01 -17.59
CA PRO A 22 -16.81 -14.08 -17.97
C PRO A 22 -16.99 -12.97 -16.91
N LEU A 23 -17.64 -11.88 -17.33
CA LEU A 23 -18.06 -10.81 -16.42
C LEU A 23 -19.19 -11.32 -15.51
N GLY A 24 -19.02 -11.17 -14.21
CA GLY A 24 -20.02 -11.48 -13.20
C GLY A 24 -21.03 -10.34 -13.00
N ASP A 25 -22.12 -10.67 -12.32
CA ASP A 25 -23.21 -9.71 -12.04
C ASP A 25 -22.81 -8.59 -11.07
N ASP A 26 -21.69 -8.77 -10.34
CA ASP A 26 -21.10 -7.77 -9.45
C ASP A 26 -20.18 -6.76 -10.18
N GLY A 27 -20.01 -6.92 -11.49
CA GLY A 27 -19.13 -6.10 -12.32
C GLY A 27 -17.66 -6.51 -12.30
N TYR A 28 -17.30 -7.65 -11.67
CA TYR A 28 -15.95 -8.20 -11.67
C TYR A 28 -15.83 -9.47 -12.52
N HIS A 29 -14.61 -9.84 -12.91
CA HIS A 29 -14.32 -11.09 -13.59
C HIS A 29 -13.72 -12.11 -12.63
N ASP A 30 -14.09 -13.38 -12.80
CA ASP A 30 -13.33 -14.47 -12.20
C ASP A 30 -11.91 -14.50 -12.78
N VAL A 31 -10.91 -14.62 -11.92
CA VAL A 31 -9.51 -14.66 -12.33
C VAL A 31 -8.81 -15.87 -11.73
N ALA A 32 -8.15 -16.65 -12.60
CA ALA A 32 -7.16 -17.65 -12.19
C ALA A 32 -5.77 -17.13 -12.58
N THR A 33 -4.91 -16.89 -11.58
CA THR A 33 -3.61 -16.24 -11.78
C THR A 33 -2.53 -16.92 -10.94
N ILE A 34 -1.30 -16.93 -11.47
CA ILE A 34 -0.10 -17.31 -10.72
C ILE A 34 0.71 -16.04 -10.50
N TYR A 35 0.75 -15.57 -9.27
CA TYR A 35 1.55 -14.42 -8.88
C TYR A 35 2.98 -14.83 -8.54
N GLN A 36 3.95 -14.07 -9.04
CA GLN A 36 5.35 -14.19 -8.66
C GLN A 36 5.81 -12.84 -8.10
N ALA A 37 6.23 -12.82 -6.84
CA ALA A 37 6.94 -11.69 -6.27
C ALA A 37 8.34 -11.60 -6.90
N VAL A 38 8.78 -10.39 -7.21
CA VAL A 38 10.10 -10.12 -7.82
C VAL A 38 10.95 -9.27 -6.88
N SER A 39 12.26 -9.21 -7.11
CA SER A 39 13.20 -8.43 -6.29
C SER A 39 13.16 -6.91 -6.56
N LEU A 40 12.11 -6.41 -7.20
CA LEU A 40 11.83 -4.99 -7.28
C LEU A 40 11.01 -4.63 -6.04
N LEU A 41 11.68 -4.00 -5.07
CA LEU A 41 11.11 -3.74 -3.75
C LEU A 41 10.84 -2.24 -3.57
N GLU A 42 9.80 -1.95 -2.80
CA GLU A 42 9.57 -0.66 -2.15
C GLU A 42 9.96 -0.78 -0.67
N GLU A 43 10.49 0.29 -0.08
CA GLU A 43 10.74 0.39 1.36
C GLU A 43 9.69 1.32 1.98
N VAL A 44 8.82 0.77 2.82
CA VAL A 44 7.76 1.52 3.47
C VAL A 44 8.15 1.78 4.91
N THR A 45 8.34 3.04 5.27
CA THR A 45 8.62 3.48 6.64
C THR A 45 7.40 4.16 7.23
N ALA A 46 6.91 3.63 8.35
CA ALA A 46 5.85 4.27 9.14
C ALA A 46 6.47 4.87 10.40
N THR A 47 6.20 6.16 10.64
CA THR A 47 6.62 6.89 11.83
C THR A 47 5.39 7.37 12.60
N GLU A 48 5.38 7.25 13.92
CA GLU A 48 4.30 7.78 14.76
C GLU A 48 4.04 9.28 14.46
N SER A 49 2.77 9.64 14.31
CA SER A 49 2.32 10.99 13.96
C SER A 49 0.94 11.29 14.56
N ASP A 50 0.49 12.54 14.50
CA ASP A 50 -0.85 12.96 14.94
C ASP A 50 -1.93 12.65 13.88
N GLY A 51 -1.54 12.38 12.64
CA GLY A 51 -2.43 12.11 11.52
C GLY A 51 -1.90 11.03 10.57
N PHE A 52 -2.68 10.68 9.56
CA PHE A 52 -2.27 9.74 8.52
C PHE A 52 -1.85 10.51 7.27
N THR A 53 -0.56 10.42 6.93
CA THR A 53 0.04 11.07 5.76
C THR A 53 0.82 10.06 4.95
N ALA A 54 0.92 10.30 3.64
CA ALA A 54 1.72 9.50 2.73
C ALA A 54 2.63 10.42 1.90
N SER A 55 3.89 10.01 1.74
CA SER A 55 4.83 10.62 0.82
C SER A 55 5.57 9.55 0.03
N PHE A 56 6.03 9.91 -1.17
CA PHE A 56 6.67 8.99 -2.10
C PHE A 56 8.01 9.57 -2.52
N SER A 57 9.03 8.72 -2.55
CA SER A 57 10.39 9.09 -2.94
C SER A 57 11.01 8.03 -3.86
N GLY A 58 12.18 8.33 -4.40
CA GLY A 58 12.94 7.39 -5.22
C GLY A 58 13.15 7.86 -6.67
N PRO A 59 13.63 6.97 -7.54
CA PRO A 59 14.11 7.34 -8.87
C PRO A 59 12.99 7.54 -9.91
N ILE A 60 11.74 7.22 -9.56
CA ILE A 60 10.57 7.33 -10.44
C ILE A 60 9.78 8.58 -10.03
N ASP A 61 9.31 9.35 -11.02
CA ASP A 61 8.44 10.50 -10.75
C ASP A 61 7.07 10.04 -10.22
N THR A 62 6.82 10.32 -8.95
CA THR A 62 5.60 9.98 -8.21
C THR A 62 4.68 11.18 -7.99
N SER A 63 4.96 12.33 -8.61
CA SER A 63 4.17 13.57 -8.42
C SER A 63 2.70 13.46 -8.83
N HIS A 64 2.37 12.46 -9.65
CA HIS A 64 1.02 12.17 -10.13
C HIS A 64 0.22 11.28 -9.16
N LEU A 65 0.86 10.68 -8.15
CA LEU A 65 0.16 9.84 -7.16
C LEU A 65 -0.66 10.73 -6.21
N THR A 66 -1.88 10.32 -5.91
CA THR A 66 -2.67 10.99 -4.88
C THR A 66 -2.07 10.73 -3.50
N VAL A 67 -2.05 11.73 -2.64
CA VAL A 67 -1.60 11.62 -1.24
C VAL A 67 -2.72 11.92 -0.24
N ASP A 68 -3.97 11.89 -0.74
CA ASP A 68 -5.18 12.06 0.05
C ASP A 68 -5.78 10.72 0.50
N GLU A 69 -6.95 10.77 1.13
CA GLU A 69 -7.62 9.60 1.71
C GLU A 69 -8.05 8.52 0.69
N SER A 70 -7.98 8.82 -0.62
CA SER A 70 -8.19 7.81 -1.67
C SER A 70 -7.01 6.85 -1.80
N ASN A 71 -5.80 7.25 -1.36
CA ASN A 71 -4.59 6.45 -1.47
C ASN A 71 -4.69 5.17 -0.62
N LEU A 72 -4.35 4.03 -1.23
CA LEU A 72 -4.42 2.72 -0.57
C LEU A 72 -3.50 2.60 0.65
N VAL A 73 -2.35 3.28 0.69
CA VAL A 73 -1.45 3.33 1.86
C VAL A 73 -2.16 3.97 3.05
N ILE A 74 -2.82 5.11 2.84
CA ILE A 74 -3.59 5.81 3.88
C ILE A 74 -4.78 4.95 4.33
N ARG A 75 -5.51 4.37 3.38
CA ARG A 75 -6.65 3.48 3.68
C ARG A 75 -6.21 2.25 4.48
N ALA A 76 -5.07 1.65 4.13
CA ALA A 76 -4.51 0.50 4.84
C ALA A 76 -4.11 0.87 6.27
N ALA A 77 -3.41 2.00 6.45
CA ALA A 77 -3.01 2.47 7.77
C ALA A 77 -4.21 2.73 8.69
N ARG A 78 -5.26 3.39 8.18
CA ARG A 78 -6.52 3.60 8.91
C ARG A 78 -7.23 2.28 9.24
N ALA A 79 -7.25 1.33 8.30
CA ALA A 79 -7.86 0.01 8.51
C ALA A 79 -7.12 -0.78 9.60
N VAL A 80 -5.78 -0.77 9.60
CA VAL A 80 -4.96 -1.40 10.64
C VAL A 80 -5.19 -0.72 11.99
N ALA A 81 -5.19 0.61 12.05
CA ALA A 81 -5.45 1.36 13.28
C ALA A 81 -6.83 1.05 13.87
N THR A 82 -7.85 0.98 13.01
CA THR A 82 -9.21 0.60 13.42
C THR A 82 -9.25 -0.83 13.94
N ALA A 83 -8.61 -1.77 13.25
CA ALA A 83 -8.59 -3.18 13.64
C ALA A 83 -7.79 -3.45 14.94
N SER A 84 -6.77 -2.64 15.24
CA SER A 84 -5.94 -2.77 16.44
C SER A 84 -6.40 -1.90 17.62
N GLY A 85 -7.33 -0.97 17.40
CA GLY A 85 -7.72 0.03 18.41
C GLY A 85 -6.69 1.13 18.62
N TYR A 86 -5.73 1.30 17.72
CA TYR A 86 -4.73 2.36 17.78
C TYR A 86 -5.37 3.73 17.47
N THR A 87 -5.17 4.70 18.36
CA THR A 87 -5.79 6.03 18.27
C THR A 87 -4.86 7.13 17.75
N GLY A 88 -3.59 6.81 17.50
CA GLY A 88 -2.63 7.75 16.91
C GLY A 88 -2.68 7.74 15.37
N GLY A 89 -1.78 8.50 14.77
CA GLY A 89 -1.54 8.54 13.34
C GLY A 89 -0.22 7.88 12.94
N ALA A 90 0.05 7.91 11.64
CA ALA A 90 1.31 7.47 11.06
C ALA A 90 1.65 8.35 9.84
N ASP A 91 2.87 8.90 9.84
CA ASP A 91 3.48 9.44 8.64
C ASP A 91 4.18 8.30 7.89
N ILE A 92 3.78 8.07 6.64
CA ILE A 92 4.22 6.92 5.85
C ILE A 92 5.01 7.41 4.66
N GLN A 93 6.28 7.05 4.61
CA GLN A 93 7.15 7.27 3.46
C GLN A 93 7.32 5.96 2.69
N VAL A 94 7.09 6.03 1.38
CA VAL A 94 7.29 4.95 0.41
C VAL A 94 8.43 5.31 -0.54
#